data_AF-A0A924NHC7-F1
#
_entry.id   AF-A0A924NHC7-F1
#
_cell.length_a   1.000
_cell.length_b   1.000
_cell.length_c   1.000
_cell.angle_alpha   90.00
_cell.angle_beta   90.00
_cell.angle_gamma   90.00
#
_symmetry.space_group_name_H-M   'P 1'
#
loop_
_entity.id
_entity.type
_entity.pdbx_description
1 polymer ?
#
loop_
_entity_poly.entity_id
_entity_poly.type
_entity_poly.pdbx_seq_one_letter_code
_entity_poly.pdbx_strand_id
1 'polypeptide(L)'
;MALDTDRMKARVFATLKGFSPSQLVIIGLLSVLGVTGGVFFLRWVSTPTYGVLLAGLDPKDAAAVTAKLGTDGVAYKLSGGGSTVLVPQSSLDKERLSVAAAGLPAGSTQDGWAASDKQGLTSSS
;
A
#
# COMPACT_ATOMS: atom_id res chain seq x y z
N MET A 1 -24.85 18.59 -44.17
CA MET A 1 -23.62 17.85 -43.90
C MET A 1 -23.98 16.66 -43.02
N ALA A 2 -24.62 15.65 -43.61
CA ALA A 2 -24.99 14.43 -42.90
C ALA A 2 -23.74 13.55 -42.82
N LEU A 3 -23.32 13.21 -41.61
CA LEU A 3 -22.18 12.31 -41.40
C LEU A 3 -22.48 10.99 -42.12
N ASP A 4 -21.59 10.60 -43.01
CA ASP A 4 -21.64 9.35 -43.76
C ASP A 4 -21.25 8.19 -42.82
N THR A 5 -22.06 7.99 -41.79
CA THR A 5 -21.92 6.96 -40.77
C THR A 5 -22.11 5.56 -41.38
N ASP A 6 -22.89 5.47 -42.45
CA ASP A 6 -23.16 4.21 -43.15
C ASP A 6 -21.92 3.69 -43.90
N ARG A 7 -21.13 4.55 -44.55
CA ARG A 7 -19.86 4.11 -45.17
C ARG A 7 -18.79 3.76 -44.14
N MET A 8 -18.80 4.40 -42.96
CA MET A 8 -17.87 4.02 -41.89
C MET A 8 -18.18 2.63 -41.34
N LYS A 9 -19.45 2.33 -41.04
CA LYS A 9 -19.87 0.99 -40.61
C LYS A 9 -19.55 -0.05 -41.69
N ALA A 10 -19.86 0.24 -42.96
CA ALA A 10 -19.59 -0.68 -44.06
C ALA A 10 -18.09 -1.01 -44.22
N ARG A 11 -17.19 -0.03 -44.02
CA ARG A 11 -15.74 -0.28 -44.06
C ARG A 11 -15.24 -1.09 -42.87
N VAL A 12 -15.75 -0.80 -41.67
CA VAL A 12 -15.44 -1.59 -40.46
C VAL A 12 -15.90 -3.04 -40.62
N PHE A 13 -17.12 -3.25 -41.11
CA PHE A 13 -17.67 -4.59 -41.36
C PHE A 13 -17.00 -5.31 -42.54
N ALA A 14 -16.53 -4.59 -43.57
CA ALA A 14 -15.77 -5.18 -44.67
C ALA A 14 -14.34 -5.58 -44.25
N THR A 15 -13.67 -4.80 -43.40
CA THR A 15 -12.40 -5.18 -42.79
C THR A 15 -12.55 -6.39 -41.86
N LEU A 16 -13.66 -6.48 -41.12
CA LEU A 16 -13.97 -7.65 -40.28
C LEU A 16 -14.22 -8.94 -41.08
N LYS A 17 -14.77 -8.85 -42.30
CA LYS A 17 -15.06 -10.01 -43.16
C LYS A 17 -13.84 -10.57 -43.91
N GLY A 18 -12.71 -9.85 -43.90
CA GLY A 18 -11.45 -10.31 -44.51
C GLY A 18 -10.57 -11.17 -43.59
N PHE A 19 -10.95 -11.32 -42.31
CA PHE A 19 -10.19 -12.12 -41.36
C PHE A 19 -10.62 -13.59 -41.43
N SER A 20 -9.66 -14.47 -41.72
CA SER A 20 -9.86 -15.92 -41.65
C SER A 20 -10.43 -16.32 -40.28
N PRO A 21 -11.36 -17.30 -40.18
CA PRO A 21 -11.85 -17.80 -38.90
C PRO A 21 -10.74 -18.16 -37.90
N SER A 22 -9.60 -18.66 -38.40
CA SER A 22 -8.41 -18.95 -37.58
C SER A 22 -7.78 -17.69 -36.96
N GLN A 23 -7.79 -16.56 -37.66
CA GLN A 23 -7.21 -15.30 -37.18
C GLN A 23 -8.07 -14.66 -36.10
N LEU A 24 -9.40 -14.76 -36.20
CA LEU A 24 -10.31 -14.29 -35.14
C LEU A 24 -10.16 -15.11 -33.85
N VAL A 25 -9.96 -16.42 -33.96
CA VAL A 25 -9.69 -17.28 -32.79
C VAL A 25 -8.37 -16.91 -32.12
N ILE A 26 -7.31 -16.68 -32.89
CA ILE A 26 -6.00 -16.28 -32.36
C ILE A 26 -6.07 -14.91 -31.68
N ILE A 27 -6.73 -13.92 -32.31
CA ILE A 27 -6.90 -12.58 -31.72
C ILE A 27 -7.73 -12.66 -30.42
N GLY A 28 -8.81 -13.45 -30.41
CA GLY A 28 -9.62 -13.66 -29.22
C GLY A 28 -8.80 -14.27 -28.08
N LEU A 29 -8.00 -15.30 -28.38
CA LEU A 29 -7.15 -15.96 -27.39
C LEU A 29 -6.07 -15.02 -26.83
N LEU A 30 -5.39 -14.27 -27.71
CA LEU A 30 -4.39 -13.27 -27.31
C LEU A 30 -4.99 -12.14 -26.49
N SER A 31 -6.21 -11.69 -26.82
CA SER A 31 -6.89 -10.64 -26.07
C SER A 31 -7.25 -11.12 -24.66
N VAL A 32 -7.76 -12.35 -24.51
CA VAL A 32 -8.07 -12.93 -23.19
C VAL A 32 -6.81 -13.12 -22.36
N LEU A 33 -5.73 -13.64 -22.96
CA LEU A 33 -4.43 -13.79 -22.30
C LEU A 33 -3.82 -12.44 -21.92
N GLY A 34 -3.89 -11.45 -22.79
CA GLY A 34 -3.37 -10.10 -22.56
C GLY A 34 -4.12 -9.37 -21.44
N VAL A 35 -5.45 -9.46 -21.41
CA VAL A 35 -6.26 -8.86 -20.33
C VAL A 35 -6.01 -9.58 -19.01
N THR A 36 -6.05 -10.92 -19.00
CA THR A 36 -5.85 -11.70 -17.78
C THR A 36 -4.43 -11.50 -17.22
N GLY A 37 -3.42 -11.60 -18.09
CA GLY A 37 -2.03 -11.35 -17.74
C GLY A 37 -1.78 -9.90 -17.32
N GLY A 38 -2.39 -8.93 -18.01
CA GLY A 38 -2.30 -7.51 -17.68
C GLY A 38 -2.90 -7.19 -16.30
N VAL A 39 -4.08 -7.74 -15.98
CA VAL A 39 -4.71 -7.57 -14.66
C VAL A 39 -3.88 -8.23 -13.57
N PHE A 40 -3.36 -9.44 -13.81
CA PHE A 40 -2.50 -10.13 -12.83
C PHE A 40 -1.18 -9.39 -12.61
N PHE A 41 -0.57 -8.87 -13.68
CA PHE A 41 0.66 -8.10 -13.64
C PHE A 41 0.48 -6.76 -12.95
N LEU A 42 -0.60 -6.01 -13.26
CA LEU A 42 -0.95 -4.78 -12.55
C LEU A 42 -1.17 -5.06 -11.06
N ARG A 43 -1.84 -6.16 -10.73
CA ARG A 43 -2.09 -6.55 -9.34
C ARG A 43 -0.82 -6.98 -8.60
N TRP A 44 0.15 -7.58 -9.30
CA TRP A 44 1.45 -7.99 -8.76
C TRP A 44 2.42 -6.81 -8.61
N VAL A 45 2.50 -5.91 -9.58
CA VAL A 45 3.32 -4.68 -9.49
C VAL A 45 2.76 -3.71 -8.44
N SER A 46 1.46 -3.76 -8.18
CA SER A 46 0.81 -2.87 -7.21
C SER A 46 0.88 -3.35 -5.77
N THR A 47 1.63 -4.41 -5.42
CA THR A 47 1.85 -4.72 -3.99
C THR A 47 2.71 -3.62 -3.39
N PRO A 48 2.16 -2.72 -2.55
CA PRO A 48 2.95 -1.68 -1.93
C PRO A 48 3.96 -2.38 -1.02
N THR A 49 5.24 -2.09 -1.17
CA THR A 49 6.23 -2.53 -0.18
C THR A 49 5.85 -1.88 1.15
N TYR A 50 5.60 -2.69 2.17
CA TYR A 50 5.32 -2.20 3.51
C TYR A 50 6.63 -2.17 4.30
N GLY A 51 6.97 -1.01 4.83
CA GLY A 51 8.09 -0.86 5.74
C GLY A 51 7.62 -0.79 7.20
N VAL A 52 8.51 -1.17 8.11
CA VAL A 52 8.24 -1.09 9.55
C VAL A 52 8.31 0.38 9.97
N LEU A 53 7.18 0.90 10.41
CA LEU A 53 7.10 2.25 10.98
C LEU A 53 7.65 2.23 12.40
N LEU A 54 7.05 1.39 13.26
CA LEU A 54 7.43 1.14 14.65
C LEU A 54 7.27 -0.36 14.98
N ALA A 55 8.13 -0.86 15.85
CA ALA A 55 8.13 -2.24 16.35
C ALA A 55 8.33 -2.27 17.86
N GLY A 56 7.92 -3.37 18.50
CA GLY A 56 8.02 -3.53 19.96
C GLY A 56 7.05 -2.64 20.73
N LEU A 57 5.93 -2.27 20.12
CA LEU A 57 4.90 -1.47 20.76
C LEU A 57 4.05 -2.34 21.70
N ASP A 58 3.76 -1.80 22.88
CA ASP A 58 2.69 -2.31 23.72
C ASP A 58 1.32 -2.05 23.06
N PRO A 59 0.27 -2.84 23.38
CA PRO A 59 -1.06 -2.69 22.78
C PRO A 59 -1.63 -1.27 22.87
N LYS A 60 -1.32 -0.54 23.94
CA LYS A 60 -1.75 0.84 24.16
C LYS A 60 -1.10 1.82 23.16
N ASP A 61 0.21 1.68 22.95
CA ASP A 61 0.93 2.52 21.99
C ASP A 61 0.57 2.16 20.55
N ALA A 62 0.40 0.87 20.24
CA ALA A 62 -0.09 0.42 18.94
C ALA A 62 -1.48 0.99 18.60
N ALA A 63 -2.39 1.05 19.58
CA ALA A 63 -3.70 1.67 19.42
C ALA A 63 -3.59 3.18 19.14
N ALA A 64 -2.72 3.90 19.85
CA ALA A 64 -2.50 5.33 19.63
C ALA A 64 -1.90 5.63 18.25
N VAL A 65 -0.90 4.84 17.83
CA VAL A 65 -0.25 4.99 16.51
C VAL A 65 -1.21 4.67 15.38
N THR A 66 -2.02 3.62 15.49
CA THR A 66 -3.01 3.26 14.46
C THR A 66 -4.16 4.26 14.38
N ALA A 67 -4.59 4.85 15.49
CA ALA A 67 -5.56 5.95 15.49
C ALA A 67 -5.03 7.20 14.76
N LYS A 68 -3.75 7.53 14.98
CA LYS A 68 -3.07 8.62 14.27
C LYS A 68 -2.97 8.36 12.76
N LEU A 69 -2.53 7.17 12.37
CA LEU A 69 -2.47 6.74 10.96
C LEU A 69 -3.84 6.75 10.28
N GLY A 70 -4.90 6.36 10.99
CA GLY A 70 -6.27 6.44 10.50
C GLY A 70 -6.74 7.88 10.28
N THR A 71 -6.33 8.80 11.15
CA THR A 71 -6.59 10.24 10.99
C THR A 71 -5.86 10.81 9.78
N ASP A 72 -4.63 10.34 9.53
CA ASP A 72 -3.80 10.76 8.39
C ASP A 72 -4.23 10.08 7.06
N GLY A 73 -5.21 9.17 7.11
CA GLY A 73 -5.75 8.48 5.93
C GLY A 73 -4.77 7.49 5.30
N VAL A 74 -3.80 6.99 6.07
CA VAL A 74 -2.74 6.11 5.57
C VAL A 74 -3.08 4.64 5.84
N ALA A 75 -2.95 3.81 4.79
CA ALA A 75 -3.09 2.37 4.94
C ALA A 75 -2.00 1.82 5.88
N TYR A 76 -2.38 0.95 6.81
CA TYR A 76 -1.46 0.34 7.75
C TYR A 76 -1.70 -1.16 7.87
N LYS A 77 -0.68 -1.89 8.31
CA LYS A 77 -0.74 -3.32 8.59
C LYS A 77 -0.10 -3.60 9.94
N LEU A 78 -0.71 -4.51 10.70
CA LEU A 78 -0.18 -4.98 11.97
C LEU A 78 0.54 -6.32 11.78
N SER A 79 1.68 -6.50 12.44
CA SER A 79 2.45 -7.75 12.51
C SER A 79 2.89 -8.03 13.94
N GLY A 80 3.48 -9.21 14.19
CA GLY A 80 3.99 -9.58 15.51
C GLY A 80 2.93 -9.54 16.61
N GLY A 81 1.71 -10.01 16.30
CA GLY A 81 0.58 -9.98 17.24
C GLY A 81 0.01 -8.59 17.54
N GLY A 82 0.34 -7.57 16.74
CA GLY A 82 -0.09 -6.18 16.97
C GLY A 82 0.98 -5.27 17.56
N SER A 83 2.14 -5.81 17.91
CA SER A 83 3.29 -5.04 18.45
C SER A 83 4.08 -4.28 17.38
N THR A 84 3.80 -4.51 16.10
CA THR A 84 4.53 -3.90 14.99
C THR A 84 3.55 -3.30 13.99
N VAL A 85 3.75 -2.02 13.68
CA VAL A 85 2.95 -1.26 12.72
C VAL A 85 3.77 -1.04 11.45
N LEU A 86 3.21 -1.45 10.31
CA LEU A 86 3.80 -1.28 9.00
C LEU A 86 2.95 -0.34 8.15
N VAL A 87 3.62 0.47 7.33
CA VAL A 87 2.98 1.43 6.41
C VAL A 87 3.61 1.31 5.02
N PRO A 88 2.92 1.76 3.95
CA PRO A 88 3.51 1.84 2.62
C PRO A 88 4.84 2.59 2.66
N GLN A 89 5.86 2.04 2.01
CA GLN A 89 7.20 2.62 2.01
C GLN A 89 7.22 4.06 1.49
N SER A 90 6.31 4.41 0.57
CA SER A 90 6.09 5.76 0.06
C SER A 90 5.68 6.78 1.14
N SER A 91 5.03 6.32 2.21
CA SER A 91 4.53 7.17 3.29
C SER A 91 5.38 7.06 4.56
N LEU A 92 6.33 6.13 4.60
CA LEU A 92 7.05 5.75 5.81
C LEU A 92 7.79 6.92 6.47
N ASP A 93 8.57 7.69 5.72
CA ASP A 93 9.33 8.81 6.29
C ASP A 93 8.41 9.95 6.78
N LYS A 94 7.32 10.19 6.05
CA LYS A 94 6.30 11.18 6.43
C LYS A 94 5.60 10.77 7.72
N GLU A 95 5.19 9.51 7.83
CA GLU A 95 4.50 9.01 9.01
C GLU A 95 5.44 8.93 10.22
N ARG A 96 6.73 8.62 10.03
CA ARG A 96 7.73 8.71 11.12
C ARG A 96 7.74 10.10 11.72
N LEU A 97 7.76 11.12 10.88
CA LEU A 97 7.74 12.51 11.33
C LEU A 97 6.38 12.88 11.95
N SER A 98 5.26 12.46 11.37
CA SER A 98 3.90 12.72 11.89
C SER A 98 3.69 12.13 13.29
N VAL A 99 4.10 10.88 13.48
CA VAL A 99 3.99 10.15 14.75
C VAL A 99 4.93 10.74 15.79
N ALA A 100 6.17 11.08 15.42
CA ALA A 100 7.11 11.77 16.32
C ALA A 100 6.59 13.16 16.73
N ALA A 101 6.01 13.93 15.79
CA ALA A 101 5.40 15.23 16.07
C ALA A 101 4.19 15.13 17.00
N ALA A 102 3.49 14.00 16.99
CA ALA A 102 2.40 13.69 17.90
C ALA A 102 2.87 13.20 19.29
N GLY A 103 4.18 13.06 19.51
CA GLY A 103 4.73 12.56 20.77
C GLY A 103 4.53 11.06 20.99
N LEU A 104 4.38 10.29 19.91
CA LEU A 104 4.18 8.85 19.95
C LEU A 104 5.47 8.09 19.62
N PRO A 105 5.69 6.89 20.21
CA PRO A 105 4.85 6.21 21.20
C PRO A 105 4.94 6.87 22.57
N ALA A 106 3.84 6.86 23.34
CA ALA A 106 3.75 7.60 24.60
C ALA A 106 4.70 7.06 25.68
N GLY A 107 5.11 5.79 25.59
CA GLY A 107 6.03 5.15 26.54
C GLY A 107 7.50 5.55 26.43
N SER A 108 7.98 6.06 25.29
CA SER A 108 9.43 6.29 25.07
C SER A 108 10.01 7.42 25.92
N THR A 109 9.18 8.32 26.44
CA THR A 109 9.64 9.50 27.19
C THR A 109 9.70 9.24 28.70
N GLN A 110 8.98 8.23 29.21
CA GLN A 110 8.79 8.06 30.66
C GLN A 110 9.72 6.99 31.28
N ASP A 111 10.16 6.00 30.52
CA ASP A 111 10.98 4.91 31.06
C ASP A 111 12.50 5.20 31.07
N GLY A 112 12.97 6.13 30.22
CA GLY A 112 14.40 6.46 30.11
C GLY A 112 14.98 7.14 31.35
N TRP A 113 14.22 8.01 32.02
CA TRP A 113 14.68 8.76 33.19
C TRP A 113 14.52 7.96 34.50
N ALA A 114 13.43 7.17 34.61
CA ALA A 114 13.14 6.37 35.79
C ALA A 114 14.08 5.17 35.99
N ALA A 115 14.79 4.75 34.93
CA ALA A 115 15.83 3.74 34.96
C ALA A 115 17.21 4.32 35.34
N SER A 116 17.54 5.53 34.87
CA SER A 116 18.80 6.20 35.19
C SER A 116 18.88 6.65 36.66
N ASP A 117 17.78 7.12 37.24
CA ASP A 117 17.77 7.59 38.64
C ASP A 117 18.01 6.47 39.66
N LYS A 118 17.65 5.22 39.34
CA LYS A 118 17.89 4.08 40.25
C LYS A 118 19.32 3.52 40.19
N GLN A 119 20.11 3.89 39.18
CA GLN A 119 21.49 3.42 39.03
C GLN A 119 22.54 4.38 39.63
N GLY A 120 22.18 5.65 39.84
CA GLY A 120 23.10 6.67 40.38
C GLY A 120 23.09 6.84 41.90
N LEU A 121 22.07 6.32 42.60
CA LEU A 121 21.85 6.62 44.03
C LEU A 121 22.36 5.55 45.01
N THR A 122 22.89 4.42 44.56
CA THR A 122 23.30 3.30 45.44
C THR A 122 24.79 2.96 45.40
N SER A 123 25.61 3.73 44.67
CA SER A 123 27.06 3.49 44.54
C SER A 123 27.93 4.40 45.43
N SER A 124 27.32 5.15 46.35
CA SER A 124 28.03 5.97 47.33
C SER A 124 27.59 5.63 48.75
N SER A 125 28.03 4.48 49.25
CA SER A 125 28.16 4.20 50.69
C SER A 125 29.04 2.99 50.90
#